data_AF-A0A7W4HCE7-F1
#
_entry.id   AF-A0A7W4HCE7-F1
#
_cell.length_a   1.000
_cell.length_b   1.000
_cell.length_c   1.000
_cell.angle_alpha   90.00
_cell.angle_beta   90.00
_cell.angle_gamma   90.00
#
_symmetry.space_group_name_H-M   'P 1'
#
loop_
_entity.id
_entity.type
_entity.pdbx_description
1 polymer ?
#
loop_
_entity_poly.entity_id
_entity_poly.type
_entity_poly.pdbx_seq_one_letter_code
_entity_poly.pdbx_strand_id
1 'polypeptide(L)'
;MNGFRKDMAPRKKRNSGGSLGRKLMIEGTANLKNFVYTWNRRHDELKFALTDGTMIGRPVKIDVRFSRSKFMDLCDAVNFERFCDYIETHSHQTLFVTDDERLYENGIIEIKVATLASNYRNDTVYGILDWISSKFFTIEHEETKEE
;
A
#
# COMPACT_ATOMS: atom_id res chain seq x y z
N MET A 1 60.41 -4.97 42.18
CA MET A 1 60.34 -4.87 40.70
C MET A 1 58.88 -4.95 40.28
N ASN A 2 58.47 -3.98 39.46
CA ASN A 2 57.25 -3.78 38.64
C ASN A 2 56.14 -4.87 38.66
N GLY A 3 54.85 -4.54 38.65
CA GLY A 3 54.22 -3.25 38.45
C GLY A 3 52.69 -3.28 38.38
N PHE A 4 52.14 -2.07 38.35
CA PHE A 4 50.87 -1.61 37.76
C PHE A 4 49.57 -2.39 38.04
N ARG A 5 48.82 -1.92 39.04
CA ARG A 5 47.34 -1.98 39.05
C ARG A 5 46.82 -0.88 38.12
N LYS A 6 45.98 -1.24 37.14
CA LYS A 6 45.11 -0.31 36.41
C LYS A 6 43.67 -0.74 36.60
N ASP A 7 42.87 0.19 37.10
CA ASP A 7 41.43 0.13 37.23
C ASP A 7 40.77 -0.19 35.88
N MET A 8 39.86 -1.17 35.88
CA MET A 8 38.95 -1.44 34.76
C MET A 8 37.51 -1.34 35.26
N ALA A 9 36.83 -0.26 34.88
CA ALA A 9 35.41 -0.05 35.09
C ALA A 9 34.55 -1.12 34.36
N PRO A 10 33.35 -1.45 34.86
CA PRO A 10 32.50 -2.44 34.22
C PRO A 10 31.92 -1.92 32.89
N ARG A 11 32.18 -2.64 31.80
CA ARG A 11 31.56 -2.41 30.49
C ARG A 11 30.08 -2.77 30.55
N LYS A 12 29.23 -1.75 30.46
CA LYS A 12 27.78 -1.86 30.22
C LYS A 12 27.55 -2.54 28.85
N LYS A 13 27.13 -3.80 28.82
CA LYS A 13 26.60 -4.44 27.60
C LYS A 13 25.24 -3.80 27.28
N ARG A 14 25.22 -2.84 26.35
CA ARG A 14 24.03 -2.50 25.56
C ARG A 14 24.18 -3.21 24.21
N ASN A 15 23.47 -4.31 24.04
CA ASN A 15 22.93 -4.72 22.74
C ASN A 15 21.42 -4.79 22.96
N SER A 16 20.66 -3.71 22.76
CA SER A 16 20.14 -3.22 21.46
C SER A 16 19.48 -4.32 20.63
N GLY A 17 18.15 -4.27 20.59
CA GLY A 17 17.37 -4.51 19.37
C GLY A 17 17.39 -5.94 18.85
N GLY A 18 16.44 -6.76 19.30
CA GLY A 18 16.25 -8.09 18.73
C GLY A 18 14.85 -8.67 18.97
N SER A 19 13.81 -7.82 19.01
CA SER A 19 12.41 -8.29 19.13
C SER A 19 11.48 -7.77 18.03
N LEU A 20 11.96 -6.90 17.14
CA LEU A 20 11.17 -6.39 16.01
C LEU A 20 11.13 -7.39 14.83
N GLY A 21 12.22 -8.14 14.61
CA GLY A 21 12.31 -9.09 13.49
C GLY A 21 11.40 -10.32 13.60
N ARG A 22 10.91 -10.67 14.80
CA ARG A 22 9.90 -11.74 14.98
C ARG A 22 8.47 -11.23 15.04
N LYS A 23 8.25 -9.92 15.26
CA LYS A 23 6.90 -9.34 15.29
C LYS A 23 6.34 -9.15 13.87
N LEU A 24 7.23 -8.87 12.91
CA LEU A 24 6.99 -8.76 11.47
C LEU A 24 6.39 -9.99 10.77
N MET A 25 6.36 -11.15 11.42
CA MET A 25 5.88 -12.39 10.79
C MET A 25 4.40 -12.69 11.04
N ILE A 26 3.72 -11.90 11.87
CA ILE A 26 2.25 -11.87 12.03
C ILE A 26 1.64 -10.67 11.24
N GLU A 27 2.50 -9.82 10.67
CA GLU A 27 2.19 -8.44 10.29
C GLU A 27 1.63 -8.24 8.88
N GLY A 28 1.55 -9.24 8.00
CA GLY A 28 1.13 -8.99 6.60
C GLY A 28 -0.29 -8.40 6.44
N THR A 29 -1.30 -8.99 7.09
CA THR A 29 -2.68 -8.47 7.05
C THR A 29 -2.89 -7.30 8.02
N ALA A 30 -2.20 -7.30 9.16
CA ALA A 30 -2.24 -6.21 10.13
C ALA A 30 -1.64 -4.93 9.53
N ASN A 31 -0.58 -5.03 8.74
CA ASN A 31 0.07 -3.92 8.06
C ASN A 31 -0.84 -3.37 6.94
N LEU A 32 -1.45 -4.22 6.12
CA LEU A 32 -2.37 -3.76 5.08
C LEU A 32 -3.61 -3.03 5.65
N LYS A 33 -4.27 -3.61 6.66
CA LYS A 33 -5.43 -2.97 7.31
C LYS A 33 -5.03 -1.68 8.03
N ASN A 34 -3.88 -1.68 8.72
CA ASN A 34 -3.37 -0.50 9.40
C ASN A 34 -2.97 0.61 8.42
N PHE A 35 -2.39 0.25 7.27
CA PHE A 35 -2.10 1.18 6.18
C PHE A 35 -3.40 1.85 5.70
N VAL A 36 -4.41 1.05 5.31
CA VAL A 36 -5.70 1.58 4.83
C VAL A 36 -6.37 2.45 5.89
N TYR A 37 -6.40 2.00 7.14
CA TYR A 37 -6.95 2.79 8.25
C TYR A 37 -6.22 4.13 8.43
N THR A 38 -4.89 4.12 8.40
CA THR A 38 -4.07 5.31 8.59
C THR A 38 -4.21 6.28 7.41
N TRP A 39 -4.22 5.76 6.18
CA TRP A 39 -4.44 6.53 4.96
C TRP A 39 -5.81 7.21 4.98
N ASN A 40 -6.87 6.43 5.20
CA ASN A 40 -8.24 6.93 5.21
C ASN A 40 -8.51 7.96 6.31
N ARG A 41 -7.71 8.00 7.38
CA ARG A 41 -7.81 9.04 8.41
C ARG A 41 -7.16 10.37 8.02
N ARG A 42 -6.25 10.37 7.05
CA ARG A 42 -5.46 11.55 6.65
C ARG A 42 -5.91 12.18 5.34
N HIS A 43 -6.58 11.42 4.47
CA HIS A 43 -6.93 11.86 3.13
C HIS A 43 -8.43 11.77 2.92
N ASP A 44 -9.11 12.89 2.62
CA ASP A 44 -10.57 12.89 2.43
C ASP A 44 -11.01 12.64 1.00
N GLU A 45 -10.15 12.95 0.04
CA GLU A 45 -10.46 12.91 -1.39
C GLU A 45 -10.10 11.55 -2.02
N LEU A 46 -9.32 10.69 -1.34
CA LEU A 46 -8.93 9.34 -1.80
C LEU A 46 -8.96 8.35 -0.63
N LYS A 47 -9.79 7.32 -0.73
CA LYS A 47 -9.99 6.28 0.29
C LYS A 47 -9.87 4.89 -0.32
N PHE A 48 -9.44 3.94 0.50
CA PHE A 48 -9.46 2.52 0.18
C PHE A 48 -10.47 1.77 1.05
N ALA A 49 -11.23 0.83 0.48
CA ALA A 49 -12.06 -0.09 1.24
C ALA A 49 -11.65 -1.53 0.95
N LEU A 50 -11.28 -2.27 1.99
CA LEU A 50 -10.97 -3.69 1.89
C LEU A 50 -12.21 -4.50 2.24
N THR A 51 -12.59 -5.44 1.37
CA THR A 51 -13.62 -6.44 1.69
C THR A 51 -12.96 -7.79 1.85
N ASP A 52 -13.01 -8.34 3.07
CA ASP A 52 -12.46 -9.65 3.37
C ASP A 52 -13.41 -10.78 2.97
N GLY A 53 -12.84 -11.88 2.47
CA GLY A 53 -13.58 -13.12 2.29
C GLY A 53 -13.87 -13.76 3.64
N THR A 54 -15.14 -14.01 3.96
CA THR A 54 -15.62 -14.49 5.27
C THR A 54 -14.91 -15.75 5.75
N MET A 55 -14.55 -16.64 4.82
CA MET A 55 -13.88 -17.93 5.11
C MET A 55 -12.34 -17.87 5.00
N ILE A 56 -11.78 -16.80 4.43
CA ILE A 56 -10.36 -16.71 4.06
C ILE A 56 -9.62 -15.73 4.99
N GLY A 57 -10.33 -14.76 5.59
CA GLY A 57 -9.74 -13.77 6.49
C GLY A 57 -8.75 -12.82 5.80
N ARG A 58 -8.84 -12.71 4.47
CA ARG A 58 -7.99 -11.90 3.59
C ARG A 58 -8.87 -11.10 2.63
N PRO A 59 -8.40 -9.95 2.12
CA PRO A 59 -9.15 -9.16 1.16
C PRO A 59 -9.36 -9.95 -0.13
N VAL A 60 -10.63 -10.05 -0.54
CA VAL A 60 -11.03 -10.58 -1.86
C VAL A 60 -11.35 -9.46 -2.84
N LYS A 61 -11.51 -8.23 -2.33
CA LYS A 61 -11.86 -7.05 -3.10
C LYS A 61 -11.31 -5.79 -2.45
N ILE A 62 -10.95 -4.84 -3.28
CA ILE A 62 -10.53 -3.50 -2.87
C ILE A 62 -11.32 -2.49 -3.69
N ASP A 63 -11.99 -1.56 -3.02
CA ASP A 63 -12.53 -0.37 -3.68
C ASP A 63 -11.51 0.77 -3.51
N VAL A 64 -11.10 1.38 -4.61
CA VAL A 64 -10.44 2.68 -4.61
C VAL A 64 -11.53 3.71 -4.86
N ARG A 65 -11.71 4.64 -3.91
CA ARG A 65 -12.75 5.66 -3.96
C ARG A 65 -12.11 7.03 -3.94
N PHE A 66 -12.36 7.83 -4.96
CA PHE A 66 -11.75 9.13 -5.09
C PHE A 66 -12.76 10.19 -5.51
N SER A 67 -12.45 11.42 -5.18
CA SER A 67 -13.26 12.58 -5.53
C SER A 67 -13.07 12.93 -6.99
N ARG A 68 -14.11 12.65 -7.79
CA ARG A 68 -14.15 13.01 -9.21
C ARG A 68 -13.83 14.50 -9.43
N SER A 69 -14.30 15.39 -8.56
CA SER A 69 -14.08 16.83 -8.73
C SER A 69 -12.63 17.25 -8.45
N LYS A 70 -11.89 16.51 -7.63
CA LYS A 70 -10.46 16.77 -7.41
C LYS A 70 -9.53 16.08 -8.39
N PHE A 71 -9.94 14.93 -8.90
CA PHE A 71 -9.14 14.12 -9.82
C PHE A 71 -9.78 14.03 -11.20
N MET A 72 -10.44 15.11 -11.63
CA MET A 72 -11.20 15.14 -12.88
C MET A 72 -10.32 14.78 -14.08
N ASP A 73 -9.07 15.24 -14.08
CA ASP A 73 -8.11 15.01 -15.16
C ASP A 73 -7.61 13.55 -15.22
N LEU A 74 -7.86 12.76 -14.16
CA LEU A 74 -7.62 11.32 -14.19
C LEU A 74 -8.84 10.56 -14.69
N CYS A 75 -10.04 11.16 -14.73
CA CYS A 75 -11.30 10.49 -15.06
C CYS A 75 -11.52 10.33 -16.58
N ASP A 76 -10.51 9.85 -17.31
CA ASP A 76 -10.61 9.51 -18.74
C ASP A 76 -10.13 8.08 -19.04
N ALA A 77 -10.48 7.59 -20.23
CA ALA A 77 -10.16 6.24 -20.68
C ALA A 77 -8.63 5.98 -20.74
N VAL A 78 -7.83 6.99 -21.06
CA VAL A 78 -6.36 6.84 -21.18
C VAL A 78 -5.73 6.60 -19.82
N ASN A 79 -6.13 7.35 -18.79
CA ASN A 79 -5.65 7.15 -17.44
C ASN A 79 -6.21 5.88 -16.81
N PHE A 80 -7.44 5.49 -17.16
CA PHE A 80 -7.99 4.20 -16.77
C PHE A 80 -7.18 3.02 -17.33
N GLU A 81 -6.84 3.05 -18.62
CA GLU A 81 -5.99 2.04 -19.26
C GLU A 81 -4.61 1.97 -18.59
N ARG A 82 -3.96 3.13 -18.36
CA ARG A 82 -2.69 3.21 -17.62
C ARG A 82 -2.77 2.60 -16.22
N PHE A 83 -3.87 2.84 -15.52
CA PHE A 83 -4.12 2.26 -14.20
C PHE A 83 -4.22 0.73 -14.28
N CYS A 84 -4.97 0.21 -15.26
CA CYS A 84 -5.13 -1.22 -15.50
C CYS A 84 -3.78 -1.89 -15.84
N ASP A 85 -3.04 -1.33 -16.80
CA ASP A 85 -1.73 -1.83 -17.24
C ASP A 85 -0.73 -1.92 -16.08
N TYR A 86 -0.72 -0.91 -15.21
CA TYR A 86 0.17 -0.92 -14.05
C TYR A 86 -0.17 -2.07 -13.11
N ILE A 87 -1.46 -2.24 -12.78
CA ILE A 87 -1.89 -3.32 -11.88
C ILE A 87 -1.62 -4.69 -12.50
N GLU A 88 -1.89 -4.89 -13.78
CA GLU A 88 -1.62 -6.16 -14.45
C GLU A 88 -0.13 -6.51 -14.40
N THR A 89 0.73 -5.54 -14.74
CA THR A 89 2.19 -5.70 -14.77
C THR A 89 2.79 -6.00 -13.39
N HIS A 90 2.30 -5.33 -12.34
CA HIS A 90 2.94 -5.33 -11.02
C HIS A 90 2.26 -6.24 -9.99
N SER A 91 1.05 -6.74 -10.27
CA SER A 91 0.33 -7.63 -9.36
C SER A 91 0.72 -9.10 -9.49
N HIS A 92 1.51 -9.47 -10.51
CA HIS A 92 1.81 -10.87 -10.82
C HIS A 92 0.54 -11.73 -10.95
N GLN A 93 -0.48 -11.21 -11.65
CA GLN A 93 -1.77 -11.90 -11.85
C GLN A 93 -2.53 -12.18 -10.54
N THR A 94 -2.39 -11.31 -9.54
CA THR A 94 -3.11 -11.46 -8.25
C THR A 94 -4.14 -10.36 -7.98
N LEU A 95 -4.11 -9.26 -8.73
CA LEU A 95 -5.08 -8.17 -8.67
C LEU A 95 -5.63 -7.92 -10.07
N PHE A 96 -6.94 -7.72 -10.18
CA PHE A 96 -7.63 -7.52 -11.45
C PHE A 96 -8.59 -6.34 -11.33
N VAL A 97 -8.42 -5.32 -12.16
CA VAL A 97 -9.35 -4.20 -12.22
C VAL A 97 -10.64 -4.66 -12.89
N THR A 98 -11.77 -4.30 -12.29
CA THR A 98 -13.07 -4.50 -12.91
C THR A 98 -13.25 -3.38 -13.93
N ASP A 99 -13.31 -3.76 -15.20
CA ASP A 99 -13.53 -2.86 -16.32
C ASP A 99 -14.99 -2.38 -16.35
N ASP A 100 -15.26 -1.37 -15.53
CA ASP A 100 -16.54 -0.66 -15.48
C ASP A 100 -16.25 0.85 -15.53
N GLU A 101 -16.16 1.36 -16.77
CA GLU A 101 -15.90 2.77 -17.05
C GLU A 101 -16.89 3.70 -16.34
N ARG A 102 -18.15 3.28 -16.13
CA ARG A 102 -19.14 4.08 -15.39
C ARG A 102 -18.78 4.21 -13.92
N LEU A 103 -18.25 3.16 -13.29
CA LEU A 103 -17.74 3.27 -11.93
C LEU A 103 -16.54 4.21 -11.89
N TYR A 104 -15.64 4.10 -12.86
CA TYR A 104 -14.46 4.93 -12.95
C TYR A 104 -14.79 6.42 -13.06
N GLU A 105 -15.68 6.78 -13.98
CA GLU A 105 -16.19 8.15 -14.18
C GLU A 105 -16.83 8.73 -12.92
N ASN A 106 -17.34 7.87 -12.02
CA ASN A 106 -17.96 8.24 -10.76
C ASN A 106 -17.00 8.16 -9.56
N GLY A 107 -15.69 8.02 -9.82
CA GLY A 107 -14.66 8.04 -8.78
C GLY A 107 -14.51 6.72 -8.04
N ILE A 108 -14.84 5.59 -8.68
CA ILE A 108 -14.78 4.26 -8.07
C ILE A 108 -14.00 3.31 -8.99
N ILE A 109 -12.97 2.67 -8.46
CA ILE A 109 -12.32 1.53 -9.11
C ILE A 109 -12.49 0.31 -8.22
N GLU A 110 -12.98 -0.78 -8.79
CA GLU A 110 -13.08 -2.06 -8.09
C GLU A 110 -11.96 -2.99 -8.53
N ILE A 111 -11.16 -3.47 -7.58
CA ILE A 111 -10.07 -4.42 -7.81
C ILE A 111 -10.42 -5.75 -7.15
N LYS A 112 -10.51 -6.82 -7.94
CA LYS A 112 -10.65 -8.18 -7.44
C LYS A 112 -9.28 -8.74 -7.07
N VAL A 113 -9.23 -9.47 -5.96
CA VAL A 113 -8.00 -10.05 -5.43
C VAL A 113 -8.08 -11.57 -5.53
N ALA A 114 -7.20 -12.19 -6.31
CA ALA A 114 -7.06 -13.64 -6.39
C ALA A 114 -6.34 -14.20 -5.14
N THR A 115 -6.98 -14.08 -3.99
CA THR A 115 -6.40 -14.39 -2.67
C THR A 115 -5.98 -15.86 -2.49
N LEU A 116 -6.52 -16.77 -3.32
CA LEU A 116 -6.19 -18.19 -3.33
C LEU A 116 -5.07 -18.55 -4.32
N ALA A 117 -4.58 -17.59 -5.11
CA ALA A 117 -3.45 -17.83 -5.98
C ALA A 117 -2.21 -18.18 -5.15
N SER A 118 -1.41 -19.14 -5.61
CA SER A 118 -0.23 -19.64 -4.88
C SER A 118 0.84 -18.57 -4.65
N ASN A 119 0.83 -17.53 -5.47
CA ASN A 119 1.74 -16.38 -5.42
C ASN A 119 1.14 -15.15 -4.72
N TYR A 120 -0.05 -15.25 -4.11
CA TYR A 120 -0.65 -14.15 -3.37
C TYR A 120 0.22 -13.71 -2.19
N ARG A 121 0.46 -12.40 -2.09
CA ARG A 121 1.19 -11.77 -0.97
C ARG A 121 0.51 -10.46 -0.56
N ASN A 122 0.35 -10.25 0.75
CA ASN A 122 -0.12 -8.97 1.28
C ASN A 122 0.81 -7.81 0.88
N ASP A 123 2.12 -8.06 0.76
CA ASP A 123 3.09 -7.05 0.35
C ASP A 123 2.84 -6.56 -1.08
N THR A 124 2.37 -7.44 -1.98
CA THR A 124 1.98 -7.06 -3.34
C THR A 124 0.78 -6.12 -3.30
N VAL A 125 -0.25 -6.48 -2.52
CA VAL A 125 -1.43 -5.62 -2.34
C VAL A 125 -1.03 -4.28 -1.75
N TYR A 126 -0.22 -4.28 -0.70
CA TYR A 126 0.30 -3.07 -0.07
C TYR A 126 1.06 -2.20 -1.07
N GLY A 127 1.99 -2.77 -1.85
CA GLY A 127 2.77 -2.03 -2.83
C GLY A 127 1.92 -1.39 -3.92
N ILE A 128 0.85 -2.07 -4.35
CA ILE A 128 -0.12 -1.49 -5.29
C ILE A 128 -0.88 -0.34 -4.64
N LEU A 129 -1.41 -0.50 -3.42
CA LEU A 129 -2.13 0.61 -2.76
C LEU A 129 -1.21 1.81 -2.49
N ASP A 130 0.03 1.54 -2.08
CA ASP A 130 1.06 2.56 -1.90
C ASP A 130 1.30 3.30 -3.21
N TRP A 131 1.49 2.61 -4.35
CA TRP A 131 1.63 3.24 -5.67
C TRP A 131 0.40 4.06 -6.08
N ILE A 132 -0.81 3.52 -5.92
CA ILE A 132 -2.06 4.25 -6.23
C ILE A 132 -2.08 5.57 -5.47
N SER A 133 -1.74 5.50 -4.19
CA SER A 133 -1.84 6.61 -3.25
C SER A 133 -0.71 7.65 -3.38
N SER A 134 0.51 7.21 -3.72
CA SER A 134 1.75 8.01 -3.72
C SER A 134 2.28 8.37 -5.11
N LYS A 135 1.76 7.75 -6.17
CA LYS A 135 2.16 8.04 -7.54
C LYS A 135 0.99 8.35 -8.46
N PHE A 136 -0.07 7.53 -8.48
CA PHE A 136 -1.14 7.73 -9.48
C PHE A 136 -2.02 8.94 -9.17
N PHE A 137 -2.49 9.07 -7.92
CA PHE A 137 -3.33 10.20 -7.47
C PHE A 137 -2.52 11.36 -6.87
N THR A 138 -1.21 11.23 -6.83
CA THR A 138 -0.24 12.21 -6.30
C THR A 138 0.73 12.64 -7.39
N ILE A 139 0.40 12.41 -8.66
CA ILE A 139 0.90 13.22 -9.76
C ILE A 139 0.50 14.64 -9.41
N GLU A 140 1.44 15.36 -8.80
CA GLU A 140 1.39 16.80 -8.81
C GLU A 140 1.14 17.22 -10.26
N HIS A 141 0.35 18.28 -10.46
CA HIS A 141 0.53 19.15 -11.59
C HIS A 141 1.96 19.76 -11.54
N GLU A 142 3.00 18.93 -11.57
CA GLU A 142 4.42 19.23 -11.62
C GLU A 142 4.84 19.54 -13.06
N GLU A 143 3.95 20.18 -13.83
CA GLU A 143 4.27 20.82 -15.11
C GLU A 143 3.37 22.06 -15.27
N THR A 144 3.44 23.04 -14.35
CA THR A 144 2.97 24.42 -14.60
C THR A 144 3.60 25.45 -13.63
N LYS A 145 4.86 25.24 -13.25
CA LYS A 145 5.69 26.29 -12.63
C LYS A 145 7.10 26.31 -13.21
N GLU A 146 7.18 26.43 -14.53
CA GLU A 146 8.31 27.11 -15.16
C GLU A 146 7.70 28.09 -16.18
N GLU A 147 7.37 29.29 -15.69
CA GLU A 147 7.33 30.52 -16.50
C GLU A 147 8.74 31.11 -16.61
#